data_AF-A0A7Y2F9U5-F1
#
_entry.id   AF-A0A7Y2F9U5-F1
#
_cell.length_a   1.000
_cell.length_b   1.000
_cell.length_c   1.000
_cell.angle_alpha   90.00
_cell.angle_beta   90.00
_cell.angle_gamma   90.00
#
_symmetry.space_group_name_H-M   'P 1'
#
loop_
_entity.id
_entity.type
_entity.pdbx_description
1 polymer ?
#
loop_
_entity_poly.entity_id
_entity_poly.type
_entity_poly.pdbx_seq_one_letter_code
_entity_poly.pdbx_strand_id
1 'polypeptide(L)'
;MLPRYDVHRTYQWNYDHPPDVASAQSRDTPSVAGTWDFCSLPVDSPLGIAAGPLLNGQWCLYYAALGFDVLTYKTVRSRPRECYPLPNLQNVRCDRLTGQERHVQAATEWTGSWAVSFGMPSMDPEIWRRDVQA
;
A
#
# COMPACT_ATOMS: atom_id res chain seq x y z
N MET A 1 -11.48 9.80 9.58
CA MET A 1 -10.56 9.48 8.46
C MET A 1 -10.21 8.01 8.55
N LEU A 2 -10.06 7.29 7.44
CA LEU A 2 -9.68 5.88 7.44
C LEU A 2 -8.20 5.72 7.84
N PRO A 3 -7.84 4.71 8.65
CA PRO A 3 -6.45 4.34 8.89
C PRO A 3 -5.68 4.10 7.58
N ARG A 4 -4.42 4.51 7.57
CA ARG A 4 -3.47 4.42 6.45
C ARG A 4 -2.05 4.43 6.99
N TYR A 5 -1.07 4.17 6.14
CA TYR A 5 0.36 4.25 6.49
C TYR A 5 0.66 5.60 7.19
N ASP A 6 1.21 5.52 8.40
CA ASP A 6 1.65 6.67 9.18
C ASP A 6 3.08 7.04 8.79
N VAL A 7 3.21 8.19 8.12
CA VAL A 7 4.48 8.74 7.61
C VAL A 7 5.44 9.18 8.72
N HIS A 8 4.96 9.29 9.96
CA HIS A 8 5.78 9.63 11.13
C HIS A 8 6.28 8.38 11.87
N ARG A 9 5.88 7.19 11.42
CA ARG A 9 6.26 5.90 12.00
C ARG A 9 7.13 5.11 11.03
N THR A 10 8.01 4.29 11.58
CA THR A 10 8.88 3.44 10.75
C THR A 10 8.03 2.47 9.93
N TYR A 11 8.62 1.95 8.86
CA TYR A 11 7.97 0.91 8.07
C TYR A 11 7.61 -0.31 8.92
N GLN A 12 8.53 -0.74 9.81
CA GLN A 12 8.30 -1.87 10.70
C GLN A 12 7.12 -1.61 11.63
N TRP A 13 7.00 -0.41 12.20
CA TRP A 13 5.84 -0.07 13.02
C TRP A 13 4.54 -0.19 12.23
N ASN A 14 4.48 0.35 11.00
CA ASN A 14 3.30 0.21 10.14
C ASN A 14 3.01 -1.24 9.74
N TYR A 15 4.05 -2.06 9.57
CA TYR A 15 3.92 -3.49 9.30
C TYR A 15 3.29 -4.22 10.49
N ASP A 16 3.74 -3.92 11.71
CA ASP A 16 3.28 -4.56 12.96
C ASP A 16 1.93 -4.02 13.48
N HIS A 17 1.49 -2.85 12.98
CA HIS A 17 0.25 -2.20 13.40
C HIS A 17 -0.68 -1.96 12.19
N PRO A 18 -1.14 -3.03 11.51
CA PRO A 18 -2.12 -2.88 10.46
C PRO A 18 -3.45 -2.39 11.04
N PRO A 19 -4.27 -1.68 10.24
CA PRO A 19 -5.62 -1.31 10.64
C PRO A 19 -6.49 -2.53 10.97
N ASP A 20 -7.41 -2.35 11.92
CA ASP A 20 -8.43 -3.36 12.21
C ASP A 20 -9.42 -3.49 11.04
N VAL A 21 -9.53 -4.69 10.48
CA VAL A 21 -10.44 -5.02 9.37
C VAL A 21 -11.90 -4.77 9.75
N ALA A 22 -12.30 -5.01 11.00
CA ALA A 22 -13.67 -4.80 11.45
C ALA A 22 -14.09 -3.32 11.33
N SER A 23 -13.13 -2.40 11.44
CA SER A 23 -13.36 -0.95 11.27
C SER A 23 -13.65 -0.52 9.82
N ALA A 24 -13.28 -1.36 8.85
CA ALA A 24 -13.59 -1.18 7.44
C ALA A 24 -14.94 -1.83 7.07
N GLN A 25 -15.21 -3.03 7.59
CA GLN A 25 -16.42 -3.81 7.28
C GLN A 25 -17.73 -3.15 7.73
N SER A 26 -17.69 -2.26 8.70
CA SER A 26 -18.88 -1.54 9.18
C SER A 26 -19.41 -0.48 8.19
N ARG A 27 -18.94 -0.49 6.94
CA ARG A 27 -19.25 0.53 5.93
C ARG A 27 -19.99 -0.11 4.77
N ASP A 28 -21.09 0.52 4.37
CA ASP A 28 -21.76 0.20 3.13
C ASP A 28 -20.83 0.54 1.96
N THR A 29 -20.33 -0.49 1.29
CA THR A 29 -19.54 -0.36 0.08
C THR A 29 -20.50 -0.36 -1.11
N PRO A 30 -20.55 0.70 -1.92
CA PRO A 30 -21.43 0.74 -3.08
C PRO A 30 -20.96 -0.28 -4.13
N SER A 31 -21.91 -1.03 -4.69
CA SER A 31 -21.62 -1.95 -5.79
C SER A 31 -21.22 -1.19 -7.06
N VAL A 32 -20.22 -1.68 -7.78
CA VAL A 32 -19.84 -1.14 -9.10
C VAL A 32 -20.51 -1.95 -10.19
N ALA A 33 -21.55 -1.39 -10.82
CA ALA A 33 -22.31 -2.07 -11.85
C ALA A 33 -21.42 -2.54 -13.03
N GLY A 34 -21.62 -3.79 -13.46
CA GLY A 34 -20.89 -4.37 -14.59
C GLY A 34 -20.63 -5.87 -14.39
N THR A 35 -19.85 -6.42 -15.31
CA THR A 35 -19.25 -7.75 -15.17
C THR A 35 -17.76 -7.56 -15.35
N TRP A 36 -16.99 -7.97 -14.36
CA TRP A 36 -15.57 -7.68 -14.29
C TRP A 36 -14.79 -8.98 -14.12
N ASP A 37 -13.62 -9.05 -14.75
CA ASP A 37 -12.64 -10.08 -14.51
C ASP A 37 -11.23 -9.48 -14.44
N PHE A 38 -10.36 -10.13 -13.67
CA PHE A 38 -8.94 -9.84 -13.63
C PHE A 38 -8.19 -11.14 -13.80
N CYS A 39 -7.34 -11.21 -14.84
CA CYS A 39 -6.65 -12.46 -15.21
C CYS A 39 -7.62 -13.64 -15.39
N SER A 40 -8.79 -13.40 -16.00
CA SER A 40 -9.85 -14.40 -16.22
C SER A 40 -10.48 -14.98 -14.94
N LEU A 41 -10.27 -14.31 -13.80
CA LEU A 41 -10.98 -14.60 -12.55
C LEU A 41 -12.07 -13.54 -12.34
N PRO A 42 -13.32 -13.93 -12.03
CA PRO A 42 -14.39 -12.98 -11.79
C PRO A 42 -14.09 -12.13 -10.54
N VAL A 43 -14.40 -10.84 -10.60
CA VAL A 43 -14.25 -9.87 -9.50
C VAL A 43 -15.51 -9.00 -9.41
N ASP A 44 -15.83 -8.48 -8.22
CA ASP A 44 -17.06 -7.71 -8.01
C ASP A 44 -16.95 -6.26 -8.50
N SER A 45 -15.73 -5.75 -8.69
CA SER A 45 -15.44 -4.44 -9.25
C SER A 45 -14.08 -4.38 -9.98
N PRO A 46 -13.83 -3.36 -10.81
CA PRO A 46 -12.53 -3.15 -11.44
C PRO A 46 -11.55 -2.38 -10.53
N LEU A 47 -11.91 -2.15 -9.26
CA LEU A 47 -11.13 -1.33 -8.35
C LEU A 47 -10.00 -2.14 -7.71
N GLY A 48 -8.79 -1.61 -7.78
CA GLY A 48 -7.62 -2.27 -7.21
C GLY A 48 -6.68 -1.32 -6.46
N ILE A 49 -5.87 -1.91 -5.59
CA ILE A 49 -4.83 -1.22 -4.83
C ILE A 49 -3.49 -1.85 -5.16
N ALA A 50 -2.57 -0.99 -5.62
CA ALA A 50 -1.18 -1.36 -5.86
C ALA A 50 -0.44 -1.69 -4.56
N ALA A 51 0.72 -2.36 -4.67
CA ALA A 51 1.53 -2.84 -3.55
C ALA A 51 2.09 -1.77 -2.58
N GLY A 52 1.91 -0.48 -2.87
CA GLY A 52 2.44 0.62 -2.06
C GLY A 52 2.03 0.51 -0.57
N PRO A 53 0.73 0.67 -0.25
CA PRO A 53 0.20 0.63 1.12
C PRO A 53 -0.01 -0.79 1.69
N LEU A 54 0.00 -1.84 0.86
CA LEU A 54 -0.35 -3.20 1.28
C LEU A 54 0.87 -3.94 1.81
N LEU A 55 1.22 -3.72 3.09
CA LEU A 55 2.50 -4.19 3.62
C LEU A 55 2.57 -5.69 3.93
N ASN A 56 1.42 -6.30 4.25
CA ASN A 56 1.23 -7.71 4.58
C ASN A 56 -0.24 -8.12 4.33
N GLY A 57 -0.59 -9.36 4.63
CA GLY A 57 -1.92 -9.93 4.44
C GLY A 57 -3.01 -9.16 5.21
N GLN A 58 -2.71 -8.70 6.42
CA GLN A 58 -3.67 -7.90 7.20
C GLN A 58 -3.98 -6.54 6.54
N TRP A 59 -2.98 -5.89 5.95
CA TRP A 59 -3.22 -4.70 5.13
C TRP A 59 -4.04 -5.04 3.88
N CYS A 60 -3.79 -6.16 3.20
CA CYS A 60 -4.62 -6.59 2.07
C CYS A 60 -6.07 -6.81 2.49
N LEU A 61 -6.32 -7.54 3.57
CA LEU A 61 -7.67 -7.81 4.10
C LEU A 61 -8.40 -6.53 4.50
N TYR A 62 -7.69 -5.57 5.09
CA TYR A 62 -8.27 -4.27 5.44
C TYR A 62 -8.75 -3.51 4.19
N TYR A 63 -7.94 -3.46 3.12
CA TYR A 63 -8.37 -2.82 1.87
C TYR A 63 -9.43 -3.65 1.13
N ALA A 64 -9.42 -4.98 1.21
CA ALA A 64 -10.51 -5.82 0.72
C ALA A 64 -11.84 -5.44 1.38
N ALA A 65 -11.83 -5.29 2.71
CA ALA A 65 -13.01 -4.88 3.48
C ALA A 65 -13.47 -3.44 3.20
N LEU A 66 -12.65 -2.62 2.53
CA LEU A 66 -13.04 -1.30 2.02
C LEU A 66 -13.65 -1.36 0.60
N GLY A 67 -13.77 -2.55 0.00
CA GLY A 67 -14.40 -2.75 -1.31
C GLY A 67 -13.45 -2.82 -2.50
N PHE A 68 -12.16 -3.06 -2.29
CA PHE A 68 -11.21 -3.26 -3.39
C PHE A 68 -11.05 -4.74 -3.70
N ASP A 69 -11.25 -5.11 -4.97
CA ASP A 69 -11.26 -6.51 -5.41
C ASP A 69 -9.91 -6.98 -5.94
N VAL A 70 -9.09 -6.08 -6.48
CA VAL A 70 -7.75 -6.42 -7.01
C VAL A 70 -6.66 -5.86 -6.12
N LEU A 71 -6.11 -6.71 -5.25
CA LEU A 71 -5.12 -6.32 -4.25
C LEU A 71 -3.74 -6.85 -4.63
N THR A 72 -2.74 -5.97 -4.66
CA THR A 72 -1.36 -6.38 -4.92
C THR A 72 -0.58 -6.45 -3.62
N TYR A 73 -0.20 -7.64 -3.18
CA TYR A 73 0.66 -7.81 -2.01
C TYR A 73 2.00 -7.07 -2.18
N LYS A 74 2.65 -6.67 -1.06
CA LYS A 74 3.93 -5.96 -1.10
C LYS A 74 4.97 -6.67 -1.96
N THR A 75 5.82 -5.91 -2.67
CA THR A 75 7.00 -6.48 -3.32
C THR A 75 7.86 -7.24 -2.31
N VAL A 76 8.09 -8.53 -2.57
CA VAL A 76 8.92 -9.41 -1.74
C VAL A 76 10.25 -9.75 -2.42
N ARG A 77 11.19 -10.29 -1.65
CA ARG A 77 12.52 -10.71 -2.11
C ARG A 77 12.83 -12.13 -1.62
N SER A 78 13.84 -12.74 -2.24
CA SER A 78 14.40 -14.04 -1.81
C SER A 78 15.26 -13.97 -0.54
N ARG A 79 15.51 -12.77 -0.01
CA ARG A 79 16.21 -12.51 1.25
C ARG A 79 15.55 -11.31 1.95
N PRO A 80 15.58 -11.26 3.30
CA PRO A 80 15.05 -10.11 4.02
C PRO A 80 15.81 -8.84 3.65
N ARG A 81 15.10 -7.71 3.65
CA ARG A 81 15.66 -6.38 3.46
C ARG A 81 14.84 -5.38 4.27
N GLU A 82 15.52 -4.60 5.09
CA GLU A 82 14.89 -3.52 5.84
C GLU A 82 14.53 -2.34 4.93
N CYS A 83 13.50 -1.59 5.35
CA CYS A 83 13.12 -0.33 4.73
C CYS A 83 14.15 0.75 5.07
N TYR A 84 14.29 1.78 4.22
CA TYR A 84 15.10 2.93 4.59
C TYR A 84 14.51 3.68 5.81
N PRO A 85 15.36 4.38 6.59
CA PRO A 85 14.92 5.21 7.71
C PRO A 85 13.96 6.33 7.29
N LEU A 86 13.30 6.93 8.28
CA LEU A 86 12.44 8.10 8.05
C LEU A 86 13.25 9.34 7.58
N PRO A 87 12.65 10.21 6.76
CA PRO A 87 11.36 10.04 6.09
C PRO A 87 11.48 9.06 4.91
N ASN A 88 10.63 8.04 4.87
CA ASN A 88 10.59 7.05 3.79
C ASN A 88 9.41 7.24 2.82
N LEU A 89 8.54 8.21 3.13
CA LEU A 89 7.45 8.69 2.30
C LEU A 89 7.26 10.19 2.58
N GLN A 90 7.42 11.04 1.57
CA GLN A 90 7.45 12.51 1.73
C GLN A 90 6.61 13.20 0.64
N ASN A 91 5.68 14.07 1.03
CA ASN A 91 4.97 14.93 0.08
C ASN A 91 5.97 15.83 -0.64
N VAL A 92 5.77 16.05 -1.93
CA VAL A 92 6.64 16.90 -2.74
C VAL A 92 5.86 17.83 -3.66
N ARG A 93 6.41 19.02 -3.92
CA ARG A 93 5.91 19.97 -4.91
C ARG A 93 6.51 19.64 -6.27
N CYS A 94 5.89 18.71 -6.97
CA CYS A 94 6.30 18.32 -8.32
C CYS A 94 5.14 17.66 -9.05
N ASP A 95 4.78 18.21 -10.21
CA ASP A 95 3.73 17.61 -11.05
C ASP A 95 4.32 16.54 -11.97
N ARG A 96 5.47 16.83 -12.59
CA ARG A 96 6.16 15.92 -13.50
C ARG A 96 7.67 16.12 -13.44
N LEU A 97 8.40 15.02 -13.45
CA LEU A 97 9.85 15.01 -13.61
C LEU A 97 10.20 14.81 -15.09
N THR A 98 11.19 15.57 -15.56
CA THR A 98 11.77 15.46 -16.91
C THR A 98 13.14 14.79 -16.90
N GLY A 99 13.70 14.53 -15.72
CA GLY A 99 15.03 13.95 -15.53
C GLY A 99 16.15 14.99 -15.47
N GLN A 100 15.83 16.28 -15.62
CA GLN A 100 16.79 17.38 -15.48
C GLN A 100 16.80 17.98 -14.07
N GLU A 101 15.80 17.63 -13.26
CA GLU A 101 15.65 18.13 -11.90
C GLU A 101 16.77 17.57 -11.01
N ARG A 102 17.51 18.47 -10.35
CA ARG A 102 18.53 18.10 -9.35
C ARG A 102 17.97 18.02 -7.93
N HIS A 103 16.82 18.65 -7.70
CA HIS A 103 16.18 18.75 -6.40
C HIS A 103 14.66 18.86 -6.58
N VAL A 104 13.93 18.23 -5.66
CA VAL A 104 12.48 18.33 -5.57
C VAL A 104 12.12 18.87 -4.19
N GLN A 105 11.31 19.91 -4.12
CA GLN A 105 10.96 20.55 -2.86
C GLN A 105 9.99 19.68 -2.05
N ALA A 106 10.34 19.39 -0.80
CA ALA A 106 9.43 18.77 0.15
C ALA A 106 8.23 19.70 0.46
N ALA A 107 7.06 19.10 0.63
CA ALA A 107 5.84 19.75 1.07
C ALA A 107 5.39 19.19 2.42
N THR A 108 4.75 20.01 3.24
CA THR A 108 4.12 19.58 4.49
C THR A 108 2.74 18.95 4.24
N GLU A 109 2.04 19.44 3.22
CA GLU A 109 0.71 18.98 2.81
C GLU A 109 0.76 18.24 1.48
N TRP A 110 -0.22 17.38 1.25
CA TRP A 110 -0.34 16.66 -0.01
C TRP A 110 -0.83 17.60 -1.10
N THR A 111 0.01 17.81 -2.12
CA THR A 111 -0.31 18.64 -3.29
C THR A 111 -0.39 17.83 -4.58
N GLY A 112 -0.40 16.49 -4.50
CA GLY A 112 -0.54 15.59 -5.64
C GLY A 112 0.53 14.50 -5.73
N SER A 113 1.75 14.76 -5.27
CA SER A 113 2.90 13.87 -5.48
C SER A 113 3.64 13.48 -4.20
N TRP A 114 4.18 12.27 -4.23
CA TRP A 114 4.99 11.69 -3.16
C TRP A 114 6.36 11.27 -3.67
N ALA A 115 7.40 11.60 -2.92
CA ALA A 115 8.68 10.91 -3.00
C ALA A 115 8.63 9.66 -2.12
N VAL A 116 8.95 8.50 -2.70
CA VAL A 116 8.89 7.20 -2.03
C VAL A 116 10.30 6.61 -1.93
N SER A 117 10.76 6.36 -0.72
CA SER A 117 12.09 5.80 -0.44
C SER A 117 11.96 4.59 0.48
N PHE A 118 11.13 3.61 0.11
CA PHE A 118 11.06 2.36 0.88
C PHE A 118 12.25 1.41 0.63
N GLY A 119 12.87 1.47 -0.55
CA GLY A 119 13.97 0.57 -0.90
C GLY A 119 13.54 -0.88 -1.16
N MET A 120 12.23 -1.10 -1.39
CA MET A 120 11.59 -2.42 -1.55
C MET A 120 11.93 -3.34 -0.38
N PRO A 121 11.42 -3.05 0.83
CA PRO A 121 11.64 -3.88 2.00
C PRO A 121 10.94 -5.22 1.83
N SER A 122 11.47 -6.25 2.46
CA SER A 122 10.89 -7.59 2.46
C SER A 122 11.19 -8.26 3.78
N MET A 123 10.17 -8.89 4.37
CA MET A 123 10.38 -9.85 5.44
C MET A 123 11.13 -11.08 4.93
N ASP A 124 11.53 -11.95 5.86
CA ASP A 124 12.09 -13.25 5.52
C ASP A 124 11.12 -14.05 4.63
N PRO A 125 11.61 -14.80 3.62
CA PRO A 125 10.79 -15.69 2.79
C PRO A 125 9.85 -16.62 3.54
N GLU A 126 10.25 -17.14 4.69
CA GLU A 126 9.37 -18.00 5.49
C GLU A 126 8.17 -17.24 6.06
N ILE A 127 8.32 -15.94 6.34
CA ILE A 127 7.25 -15.11 6.90
C ILE A 127 6.28 -14.73 5.79
N TRP A 128 6.75 -14.08 4.72
CA TRP A 128 5.82 -13.57 3.70
C TRP A 128 5.15 -14.69 2.90
N ARG A 129 5.78 -15.86 2.74
CA ARG A 129 5.11 -17.00 2.08
C ARG A 129 3.93 -17.52 2.88
N ARG A 130 4.08 -17.64 4.20
CA ARG A 130 2.99 -18.07 5.08
C ARG A 130 1.88 -17.03 5.13
N ASP A 131 2.25 -15.75 5.17
CA ASP A 131 1.30 -14.65 5.20
C ASP A 131 0.44 -14.57 3.91
N VAL A 132 1.02 -14.82 2.74
CA VAL A 132 0.28 -14.88 1.46
C VAL A 132 -0.64 -16.11 1.35
N GLN A 133 -0.33 -17.19 2.07
CA GLN A 133 -1.12 -18.43 2.05
C GLN A 133 -2.31 -18.41 3.02
N ALA A 134 -2.27 -17.56 4.04
CA ALA A 134 -3.26 -17.47 5.11
C ALA A 134 -4.54 -16.76 4.63
#